data_AF-A0A0M3QJK2-F1
#
_entry.id   AF-A0A0M3QJK2-F1
#
_cell.length_a   1.000
_cell.length_b   1.000
_cell.length_c   1.000
_cell.angle_alpha   90.00
_cell.angle_beta   90.00
_cell.angle_gamma   90.00
#
_symmetry.space_group_name_H-M   'P 1'
#
loop_
_entity.id
_entity.type
_entity.pdbx_description
1 polymer ?
#
loop_
_entity_poly.entity_id
_entity_poly.type
_entity_poly.pdbx_seq_one_letter_code
_entity_poly.pdbx_strand_id
1 'polypeptide(L)'
;MFAEPGPDGRAFIGAKEATPRRNHFGKLWRKVCDQVGIKGLHFHDLRHTGNTLAAATGASTRELMTRMGHSTARAALNYQHATAERERLIGQAVSAVVGPEARSRSERARSGH
;
A
#
# COMPACT_ATOMS: atom_id res chain seq x y z
N MET A 1 9.74 14.68 -24.94
CA MET A 1 8.71 15.26 -24.04
C MET A 1 7.72 14.14 -23.71
N PHE A 2 7.25 14.02 -22.46
CA PHE A 2 6.35 12.92 -22.05
C PHE A 2 4.89 13.34 -21.91
N ALA A 3 4.60 14.63 -22.00
CA ALA A 3 3.27 15.22 -21.91
C ALA A 3 3.06 16.25 -23.02
N GLU A 4 1.80 16.47 -23.41
CA GLU A 4 1.41 17.55 -24.31
C GLU A 4 1.26 18.89 -23.57
N PRO A 5 1.44 20.02 -24.24
CA PRO A 5 1.17 21.34 -23.66
C PRO A 5 -0.33 21.59 -23.49
N GLY A 6 -0.66 22.50 -22.57
CA GLY A 6 -2.03 22.96 -22.33
C GLY A 6 -2.81 22.15 -21.29
N PRO A 7 -3.94 22.69 -20.78
CA PRO A 7 -4.71 22.10 -19.69
C PRO A 7 -5.36 20.76 -20.06
N ASP A 8 -5.67 20.56 -21.34
CA ASP A 8 -6.29 19.33 -21.87
C ASP A 8 -5.26 18.39 -22.52
N GLY A 9 -3.97 18.71 -22.41
CA GLY A 9 -2.89 17.92 -22.95
C GLY A 9 -2.75 16.57 -22.22
N ARG A 10 -2.47 15.50 -22.98
CA ARG A 10 -2.23 14.18 -22.37
C ARG A 10 -0.96 14.22 -21.53
N ALA A 11 -1.07 13.78 -20.28
CA ALA A 11 0.08 13.69 -19.36
C ALA A 11 1.12 12.63 -19.77
N PHE A 12 0.72 11.63 -20.56
CA PHE A 12 1.60 10.57 -21.05
C PHE A 12 1.42 10.35 -22.55
N ILE A 13 2.47 10.63 -23.31
CA ILE A 13 2.56 10.33 -24.74
C ILE A 13 3.61 9.25 -25.02
N GLY A 14 3.28 8.34 -25.92
CA GLY A 14 4.19 7.32 -26.43
C GLY A 14 5.19 7.89 -27.44
N ALA A 15 6.12 7.06 -27.90
CA ALA A 15 7.23 7.46 -28.78
C ALA A 15 6.83 8.14 -30.12
N LYS A 16 5.57 8.04 -30.53
CA LYS A 16 5.01 8.69 -31.74
C LYS A 16 3.90 9.69 -31.40
N GLU A 17 3.97 10.30 -30.23
CA GLU A 17 2.93 11.22 -29.71
C GLU A 17 1.54 10.54 -29.59
N ALA A 18 1.51 9.22 -29.63
CA ALA A 18 0.29 8.43 -29.54
C ALA A 18 -0.02 8.06 -28.09
N THR A 19 -1.30 7.86 -27.77
CA THR A 19 -1.70 7.39 -26.44
C THR A 19 -1.10 5.99 -26.20
N PRO A 20 -0.34 5.78 -25.11
CA PRO A 20 0.25 4.48 -24.81
C PRO A 20 -0.83 3.39 -24.71
N ARG A 21 -0.71 2.35 -25.53
CA ARG A 21 -1.60 1.18 -25.46
C ARG A 21 -1.09 0.18 -24.42
N ARG A 22 -2.01 -0.42 -23.67
CA ARG A 22 -1.72 -1.44 -22.63
C ARG A 22 -0.78 -2.55 -23.11
N ASN A 23 -1.00 -3.07 -24.32
CA ASN A 23 -0.21 -4.19 -24.86
C ASN A 23 1.26 -3.82 -25.14
N HIS A 24 1.53 -2.55 -25.47
CA HIS A 24 2.89 -2.07 -25.73
C HIS A 24 3.62 -1.79 -24.40
N PHE A 25 2.89 -1.25 -23.43
CA PHE A 25 3.43 -0.94 -22.11
C PHE A 25 4.00 -2.17 -21.40
N GLY A 26 3.29 -3.31 -21.42
CA GLY A 26 3.77 -4.54 -20.78
C GLY A 26 5.07 -5.09 -21.37
N LYS A 27 5.32 -4.88 -22.68
CA LYS A 27 6.61 -5.25 -23.32
C LYS A 27 7.72 -4.31 -22.88
N LEU A 28 7.45 -3.01 -22.86
CA LEU A 28 8.39 -2.00 -22.40
C LEU A 28 8.78 -2.23 -20.94
N TRP A 29 7.81 -2.51 -20.06
CA TRP A 29 8.04 -2.81 -18.65
C TRP A 29 9.01 -3.97 -18.46
N ARG A 30 8.77 -5.11 -19.13
CA ARG A 30 9.67 -6.27 -19.05
C ARG A 30 11.08 -5.93 -19.52
N LYS A 31 11.20 -5.22 -20.65
CA LYS A 31 12.51 -4.78 -21.16
C LYS A 31 13.25 -3.93 -20.12
N VAL A 32 12.57 -3.02 -19.43
CA VAL A 32 13.17 -2.20 -18.37
C VAL A 32 13.58 -3.07 -17.18
N CYS A 33 12.71 -3.96 -16.70
CA CYS A 33 13.04 -4.91 -15.63
C CYS A 33 14.28 -5.76 -15.96
N ASP A 34 14.37 -6.28 -17.19
CA ASP A 34 15.53 -7.05 -17.66
C ASP A 34 16.81 -6.21 -17.66
N GLN A 35 16.73 -4.95 -18.11
CA GLN A 35 17.86 -4.01 -18.12
C GLN A 35 18.39 -3.68 -16.71
N VAL A 36 17.51 -3.61 -15.71
CA VAL A 36 17.88 -3.35 -14.31
C VAL A 36 18.09 -4.64 -13.50
N GLY A 37 18.01 -5.81 -14.14
CA GLY A 37 18.25 -7.11 -13.49
C GLY A 37 17.13 -7.61 -12.56
N ILE A 38 15.93 -7.03 -12.63
CA ILE A 38 14.78 -7.44 -11.81
C ILE A 38 13.99 -8.53 -12.53
N LYS A 39 13.81 -9.67 -11.87
CA LYS A 39 13.02 -10.81 -12.39
C LYS A 39 11.69 -10.93 -11.65
N GLY A 40 10.65 -11.36 -12.37
CA GLY A 40 9.35 -11.70 -11.79
C GLY A 40 8.46 -10.51 -11.39
N LEU A 41 8.89 -9.27 -11.63
CA LEU A 41 8.11 -8.07 -11.29
C LEU A 41 7.15 -7.69 -12.43
N HIS A 42 5.85 -7.83 -12.18
CA HIS A 42 4.80 -7.36 -13.08
C HIS A 42 4.43 -5.92 -12.75
N PHE A 43 3.94 -5.17 -13.75
CA PHE A 43 3.53 -3.79 -13.51
C PHE A 43 2.38 -3.66 -12.48
N HIS A 44 1.49 -4.66 -12.42
CA HIS A 44 0.40 -4.69 -11.44
C HIS A 44 0.91 -4.81 -9.98
N ASP A 45 2.12 -5.36 -9.78
CA ASP A 45 2.72 -5.52 -8.45
C ASP A 45 3.07 -4.15 -7.83
N LEU A 46 3.29 -3.12 -8.65
CA LEU A 46 3.44 -1.75 -8.15
C LEU A 46 2.16 -1.24 -7.50
N ARG A 47 1.00 -1.59 -8.06
CA ARG A 47 -0.30 -1.23 -7.49
C ARG A 47 -0.54 -1.98 -6.18
N HIS A 48 -0.20 -3.26 -6.11
CA HIS A 48 -0.24 -4.01 -4.86
C HIS A 48 0.65 -3.36 -3.79
N THR A 49 1.90 -3.04 -4.14
CA THR A 49 2.84 -2.34 -3.26
C THR A 49 2.26 -1.01 -2.75
N GLY A 50 1.71 -0.19 -3.64
CA GLY A 50 1.09 1.09 -3.27
C GLY A 50 -0.09 0.94 -2.31
N ASN A 51 -0.90 -0.12 -2.47
CA ASN A 51 -2.02 -0.40 -1.56
C ASN A 51 -1.55 -0.89 -0.19
N THR A 52 -0.53 -1.75 -0.15
CA THR A 52 0.10 -2.19 1.10
C THR A 52 0.69 -1.00 1.87
N LEU A 53 1.40 -0.09 1.18
CA LEU A 53 1.95 1.11 1.78
C LEU A 53 0.85 2.04 2.31
N ALA A 54 -0.23 2.24 1.56
CA ALA A 54 -1.38 3.03 2.02
C ALA A 54 -2.07 2.40 3.23
N ALA A 55 -2.20 1.07 3.28
CA ALA A 55 -2.74 0.40 4.47
C ALA A 55 -1.83 0.61 5.68
N ALA A 56 -0.50 0.57 5.48
CA ALA A 56 0.48 0.75 6.55
C ALA A 56 0.47 2.15 7.18
N THR A 57 -0.11 3.16 6.52
CA THR A 57 -0.32 4.49 7.13
C THR A 57 -1.49 4.54 8.09
N GLY A 58 -2.23 3.45 8.28
CA GLY A 58 -3.45 3.41 9.09
C GLY A 58 -4.69 3.90 8.34
N ALA A 59 -4.67 3.92 7.00
CA ALA A 59 -5.83 4.29 6.21
C ALA A 59 -7.02 3.35 6.48
N SER A 60 -8.20 3.93 6.69
CA SER A 60 -9.43 3.19 6.87
C SER A 60 -9.81 2.39 5.63
N THR A 61 -10.70 1.40 5.79
CA THR A 61 -11.15 0.56 4.67
C THR A 61 -11.77 1.39 3.56
N ARG A 62 -12.52 2.44 3.93
CA ARG A 62 -13.16 3.35 2.98
C ARG A 62 -12.13 4.18 2.20
N GLU A 63 -11.11 4.70 2.87
CA GLU A 63 -10.03 5.46 2.21
C GLU A 63 -9.23 4.58 1.26
N LEU A 64 -8.94 3.34 1.65
CA LEU A 64 -8.29 2.35 0.80
C LEU A 64 -9.15 2.02 -0.43
N MET A 65 -10.46 1.80 -0.26
CA MET A 65 -11.38 1.54 -1.37
C MET A 65 -11.40 2.70 -2.38
N THR A 66 -11.49 3.95 -1.89
CA THR A 66 -11.43 5.14 -2.74
C THR A 66 -10.11 5.21 -3.50
N ARG A 67 -8.98 5.02 -2.81
CA ARG A 67 -7.64 5.06 -3.43
C ARG A 67 -7.42 3.96 -4.46
N MET A 68 -7.96 2.77 -4.19
CA MET A 68 -7.90 1.66 -5.14
C MET A 68 -8.82 1.92 -6.35
N GLY A 69 -9.90 2.67 -6.22
CA GLY A 69 -10.85 2.90 -7.30
C GLY A 69 -11.77 1.70 -7.50
N HIS A 70 -13.03 1.86 -7.09
CA HIS A 70 -14.12 0.87 -7.20
C HIS A 70 -13.77 -0.54 -6.67
N SER A 71 -12.82 -0.64 -5.75
CA SER A 71 -12.44 -1.92 -5.15
C SER A 71 -13.47 -2.33 -4.10
N THR A 72 -13.66 -3.63 -3.92
CA THR A 72 -14.60 -4.15 -2.92
C THR A 72 -14.00 -4.02 -1.50
N ALA A 73 -14.87 -3.99 -0.49
CA ALA A 73 -14.42 -4.02 0.91
C ALA A 73 -13.53 -5.24 1.20
N ARG A 74 -13.89 -6.40 0.63
CA ARG A 74 -13.08 -7.63 0.72
C ARG A 74 -11.66 -7.43 0.19
N ALA A 75 -11.50 -6.78 -0.95
CA ALA A 75 -10.19 -6.51 -1.52
C ALA A 75 -9.37 -5.52 -0.65
N ALA A 76 -10.03 -4.54 -0.02
CA ALA A 76 -9.37 -3.61 0.91
C ALA A 76 -8.88 -4.30 2.19
N LEU A 77 -9.69 -5.19 2.76
CA LEU A 77 -9.35 -5.93 3.97
C LEU A 77 -8.10 -6.80 3.81
N ASN A 78 -7.85 -7.36 2.62
CA ASN A 78 -6.62 -8.12 2.34
C ASN A 78 -5.35 -7.31 2.64
N TYR A 79 -5.35 -6.00 2.39
CA TYR A 79 -4.19 -5.14 2.67
C TYR A 79 -4.12 -4.69 4.12
N GLN A 80 -5.25 -4.54 4.82
CA GLN A 80 -5.25 -4.26 6.26
C GLN A 80 -4.77 -5.46 7.08
N HIS A 81 -5.09 -6.69 6.66
CA HIS A 81 -4.54 -7.88 7.32
C HIS A 81 -3.02 -8.00 7.13
N ALA A 82 -2.47 -7.58 5.99
CA ALA A 82 -1.03 -7.52 5.78
C ALA A 82 -0.32 -6.57 6.78
N THR A 83 -1.05 -5.61 7.36
CA THR A 83 -0.55 -4.69 8.39
C THR A 83 -0.78 -5.14 9.82
N ALA A 84 -1.35 -6.33 10.05
CA ALA A 84 -1.52 -6.88 11.41
C ALA A 84 -0.18 -7.05 12.16
N GLU A 85 0.93 -7.20 11.43
CA GLU A 85 2.27 -7.16 12.01
C GLU A 85 2.64 -5.78 12.57
N ARG A 86 2.17 -4.69 11.94
CA ARG A 86 2.32 -3.33 12.45
C ARG A 86 1.48 -3.10 13.71
N GLU A 87 0.27 -3.66 13.75
CA GLU A 87 -0.56 -3.65 14.96
C GLU A 87 0.13 -4.34 16.14
N ARG A 88 0.87 -5.44 15.90
CA ARG A 88 1.69 -6.07 16.95
C ARG A 88 2.80 -5.15 17.46
N LEU A 89 3.49 -4.45 16.56
CA LEU A 89 4.51 -3.47 16.94
C LEU A 89 3.92 -2.29 17.73
N ILE A 90 2.73 -1.82 17.35
CA ILE A 90 1.99 -0.80 18.12
C ILE A 90 1.64 -1.34 19.51
N GLY A 91 1.11 -2.56 19.61
CA GLY A 91 0.79 -3.20 20.89
C GLY A 91 2.00 -3.40 21.80
N GLN A 92 3.16 -3.73 21.21
CA GLN A 92 4.44 -3.81 21.94
C GLN A 92 4.89 -2.43 22.44
N ALA A 93 4.79 -1.39 21.60
CA ALA A 93 5.13 -0.02 21.99
C ALA A 93 4.22 0.50 23.11
N VAL A 94 2.90 0.27 23.01
CA VAL A 94 1.94 0.61 24.08
C VAL A 94 2.26 -0.16 25.36
N SER A 95 2.55 -1.46 25.27
CA SER A 95 2.96 -2.26 26.42
C SER A 95 4.23 -1.75 27.10
N ALA A 96 5.19 -1.24 26.33
CA ALA A 96 6.42 -0.66 26.85
C ALA A 96 6.16 0.65 27.60
N VAL A 97 5.25 1.50 27.09
CA VAL A 97 4.87 2.77 27.73
C VAL A 97 4.09 2.55 29.03
N VAL A 98 3.23 1.54 29.07
CA VAL A 98 2.40 1.24 30.25
C VAL A 98 3.22 0.73 31.44
N GLY A 99 4.43 0.19 31.19
CA GLY A 99 5.37 -0.23 32.22
C GLY A 99 4.89 -1.39 33.12
N PRO A 100 5.79 -2.09 33.82
CA PRO A 100 5.43 -3.20 34.71
C PRO A 100 4.58 -2.77 35.92
N GLU A 101 4.67 -1.50 36.36
CA GLU A 101 3.94 -1.01 37.54
C GLU A 101 2.42 -0.96 37.33
N ALA A 102 1.95 -0.55 36.14
CA ALA A 102 0.53 -0.48 35.84
C ALA A 102 -0.12 -1.88 35.77
N ARG A 103 0.61 -2.89 35.29
CA ARG A 103 0.16 -4.30 35.31
C ARG A 103 0.00 -4.82 36.73
N SER A 104 0.99 -4.58 37.60
CA SER A 104 0.96 -5.03 39.00
C SER A 104 -0.19 -4.43 39.83
N ARG A 105 -0.67 -3.24 39.46
CA ARG A 105 -1.78 -2.55 40.11
C ARG A 105 -3.14 -3.07 39.60
N SER A 106 -3.22 -3.45 38.33
CA SER A 106 -4.41 -4.09 37.76
C SER A 106 -4.63 -5.53 38.26
N GLU A 107 -3.55 -6.28 38.52
CA GLU A 107 -3.61 -7.65 39.03
C GLU A 107 -3.97 -7.68 40.52
N ARG A 108 -3.40 -6.77 41.32
CA ARG A 108 -3.78 -6.59 42.74
C ARG A 108 -5.24 -6.18 42.93
N ALA A 109 -5.80 -5.41 42.00
CA ALA A 109 -7.21 -5.04 42.05
C ALA A 109 -8.15 -6.23 41.71
N ARG A 110 -7.67 -7.27 41.00
CA ARG A 110 -8.46 -8.46 40.66
C ARG A 110 -8.39 -9.59 41.70
N SER A 111 -7.35 -9.64 42.53
CA SER A 111 -7.22 -10.68 43.57
C SER A 111 -7.82 -10.28 44.93
N GLY A 112 -8.43 -9.11 45.02
CA GLY A 112 -9.02 -8.57 46.25
C GLY A 112 -10.54 -8.75 46.38
N HIS A 113 -11.13 -9.70 45.65
CA HIS A 113 -12.56 -10.05 45.73
C HIS A 113 -12.73 -11.51 46.14
#